data_AF-A9B2H5-F1
#
_entry.id   AF-A9B2H5-F1
#
_cell.length_a   1.000
_cell.length_b   1.000
_cell.length_c   1.000
_cell.angle_alpha   90.00
_cell.angle_beta   90.00
_cell.angle_gamma   90.00
#
_symmetry.space_group_name_H-M   'P 1'
#
loop_
_entity.id
_entity.type
_entity.pdbx_description
1 polymer ?
#
loop_
_entity_poly.entity_id
_entity_poly.type
_entity_poly.pdbx_seq_one_letter_code
_entity_poly.pdbx_strand_id
1 'polypeptide(L)'
;MLPMRPNEFTVMQATHTDAMRDHCVLMEPQTSAGRNNKPVITYTDAGSAVCGFNPSTANGVASEEVLDSTAVVITKPTLRLPTGTVIRASWRVRITHRNGQALTSPLAFDIVGDPSTVGTAIVVELATVTREEV
;
A
#
# COMPACT_ATOMS: atom_id res chain seq x y z
N MET A 1 24.74 22.33 -0.37
CA MET A 1 24.10 21.07 0.08
C MET A 1 25.19 20.01 0.13
N LEU A 2 25.57 19.54 1.32
CA LEU A 2 26.54 18.45 1.45
C LEU A 2 25.86 17.14 1.01
N PRO A 3 26.50 16.30 0.19
CA PRO A 3 25.93 15.01 -0.18
C PRO A 3 25.85 14.09 1.04
N MET A 4 24.71 13.42 1.24
CA MET A 4 24.58 12.35 2.25
C MET A 4 25.63 11.27 2.00
N ARG A 5 26.25 10.78 3.07
CA ARG A 5 27.17 9.65 2.97
C ARG A 5 26.39 8.34 2.85
N PRO A 6 26.88 7.32 2.13
CA PRO A 6 26.15 6.06 1.92
C PRO A 6 25.68 5.39 3.22
N ASN A 7 26.52 5.41 4.26
CA ASN A 7 26.19 4.79 5.55
C ASN A 7 25.04 5.51 6.27
N GLU A 8 24.91 6.82 6.10
CA GLU A 8 23.83 7.60 6.71
C GLU A 8 22.49 7.21 6.08
N PHE A 9 22.45 7.05 4.75
CA PHE A 9 21.26 6.62 4.01
C PHE A 9 20.76 5.24 4.47
N THR A 10 21.66 4.27 4.62
CA THR A 10 21.30 2.93 5.10
C THR A 10 20.73 2.95 6.52
N VAL A 11 21.32 3.76 7.41
CA VAL A 11 20.81 3.90 8.79
C VAL A 11 19.43 4.55 8.81
N MET A 12 19.20 5.59 8.00
CA MET A 12 17.88 6.23 7.91
C MET A 12 16.81 5.30 7.33
N GLN A 13 17.18 4.49 6.33
CA GLN A 13 16.29 3.48 5.76
C GLN A 13 15.91 2.41 6.79
N ALA A 14 16.89 1.91 7.57
CA ALA A 14 16.64 0.94 8.63
C ALA A 14 15.70 1.47 9.71
N THR A 15 15.93 2.69 10.21
CA THR A 15 15.04 3.34 11.18
C THR A 15 13.63 3.55 10.62
N HIS A 16 13.52 3.91 9.34
CA HIS A 16 12.22 4.09 8.69
C HIS A 16 11.46 2.76 8.57
N THR A 17 12.14 1.65 8.27
CA THR A 17 11.54 0.31 8.26
C THR A 17 11.18 -0.16 9.66
N ASP A 18 11.97 0.13 10.69
CA ASP A 18 11.66 -0.22 12.09
C ASP A 18 10.42 0.54 12.62
N ALA A 19 10.23 1.79 12.16
CA ALA A 19 9.04 2.57 12.46
C ALA A 19 7.76 2.03 11.79
N MET A 20 7.89 1.25 10.71
CA MET A 20 6.77 0.57 10.08
C MET A 20 6.38 -0.65 10.93
N ARG A 21 5.23 -0.58 11.61
CA ARG A 21 4.73 -1.68 12.46
C ARG A 21 3.58 -2.47 11.84
N ASP A 22 3.19 -2.15 10.61
CA ASP A 22 2.16 -2.90 9.91
C ASP A 22 2.81 -4.02 9.08
N HIS A 23 2.07 -5.10 8.89
CA HIS A 23 2.45 -6.17 7.97
C HIS A 23 1.41 -6.32 6.88
N CYS A 24 1.90 -6.44 5.65
CA CYS A 24 1.09 -6.68 4.48
C CYS A 24 1.66 -7.83 3.65
N VAL A 25 0.75 -8.45 2.92
CA VAL A 25 1.03 -9.49 1.94
C VAL A 25 0.80 -8.89 0.57
N LEU A 26 1.81 -8.98 -0.28
CA LEU A 26 1.75 -8.59 -1.67
C LEU A 26 1.16 -9.76 -2.46
N MET A 27 0.17 -9.47 -3.30
CA MET A 27 -0.52 -10.51 -4.07
C MET A 27 -0.39 -10.21 -5.56
N GLU A 28 0.24 -11.12 -6.29
CA GLU A 28 0.45 -11.03 -7.73
C GLU A 28 -0.76 -11.60 -8.48
N PRO A 29 -1.27 -10.92 -9.54
CA PRO A 29 -2.33 -11.45 -10.37
C PRO A 29 -1.84 -12.64 -11.21
N GLN A 30 -2.58 -13.74 -11.14
CA GLN A 30 -2.41 -14.93 -11.96
C GLN A 30 -3.64 -15.09 -12.86
N THR A 31 -3.40 -15.06 -14.17
CA THR A 31 -4.47 -15.27 -15.16
C THR A 31 -4.58 -16.75 -15.46
N SER A 32 -5.75 -17.33 -15.18
CA SER A 32 -6.07 -18.71 -15.52
C SER A 32 -7.18 -18.77 -16.56
N ALA A 33 -7.19 -19.84 -17.36
CA ALA A 33 -8.28 -20.10 -18.30
C ALA A 33 -9.54 -20.50 -17.52
N GLY A 34 -10.56 -19.65 -17.55
CA GLY A 34 -11.87 -19.92 -16.97
C GLY A 34 -12.77 -20.71 -17.91
N ARG A 35 -14.00 -20.99 -17.43
CA ARG A 35 -15.04 -21.63 -18.24
C ARG A 35 -15.33 -20.78 -19.48
N ASN A 36 -15.41 -21.42 -20.65
CA ASN A 36 -15.63 -20.75 -21.95
C ASN A 36 -14.48 -19.85 -22.41
N ASN A 37 -13.23 -20.17 -22.06
CA ASN A 37 -12.03 -19.44 -22.48
C ASN A 37 -12.00 -17.95 -22.07
N LYS A 38 -12.80 -17.58 -21.06
CA LYS A 38 -12.73 -16.27 -20.43
C LYS A 38 -11.57 -16.27 -19.42
N PRO A 39 -10.64 -15.32 -19.47
CA PRO A 39 -9.58 -15.23 -18.49
C PRO A 39 -10.16 -14.89 -17.11
N VAL A 40 -9.79 -15.66 -16.10
CA VAL A 40 -10.09 -15.39 -14.69
C VAL A 40 -8.81 -14.92 -14.02
N ILE A 41 -8.86 -13.76 -13.37
CA ILE A 41 -7.73 -13.21 -12.62
C ILE A 41 -7.88 -13.65 -11.17
N THR A 42 -6.94 -14.47 -10.71
CA THR A 42 -6.77 -14.84 -9.31
C THR A 42 -5.58 -14.11 -8.73
N TYR A 43 -5.48 -13.97 -7.42
CA TYR A 43 -4.35 -13.29 -6.79
C TYR A 43 -3.67 -14.27 -5.84
N THR A 44 -2.37 -14.46 -6.02
CA THR A 44 -1.54 -15.36 -5.21
C THR A 44 -0.56 -14.59 -4.38
N ASP A 45 -0.31 -15.05 -3.16
CA ASP A 45 0.63 -14.42 -2.24
C ASP A 45 2.07 -14.50 -2.83
N ALA A 46 2.61 -13.33 -3.21
CA ALA A 46 3.95 -13.19 -3.78
C ALA A 46 5.02 -12.91 -2.71
N GLY A 47 4.60 -12.53 -1.50
CA GLY A 47 5.48 -12.34 -0.35
C GLY A 47 4.85 -11.46 0.73
N SER A 48 5.39 -11.54 1.95
CA SER A 48 5.04 -10.64 3.05
C SER A 48 6.10 -9.57 3.22
N ALA A 49 5.67 -8.33 3.45
CA ALA A 49 6.54 -7.19 3.73
C ALA A 49 6.06 -6.42 4.96
N VAL A 50 7.01 -5.79 5.64
CA VAL A 50 6.71 -4.72 6.60
C VAL A 50 6.24 -3.50 5.81
N CYS A 51 5.21 -2.81 6.29
CA CYS A 51 4.69 -1.63 5.63
C CYS A 51 4.14 -0.59 6.60
N GLY A 52 3.96 0.63 6.10
CA GLY A 52 3.26 1.70 6.80
C GLY A 52 1.95 1.98 6.07
N PHE A 53 0.85 1.46 6.60
CA PHE A 53 -0.47 1.73 6.06
C PHE A 53 -0.99 3.05 6.60
N ASN A 54 -1.25 3.99 5.68
CA ASN A 54 -1.93 5.22 5.98
C ASN A 54 -3.37 5.11 5.46
N PRO A 55 -4.33 4.71 6.33
CA PRO A 55 -5.75 4.82 5.98
C PRO A 55 -5.99 6.31 5.81
N SER A 56 -6.39 6.71 4.62
CA SER A 56 -6.44 8.12 4.27
C SER A 56 -7.29 8.93 5.26
N THR A 57 -6.61 9.57 6.19
CA THR A 57 -7.09 10.69 6.98
C THR A 57 -6.14 11.80 6.58
N ALA A 58 -6.66 12.82 5.90
CA ALA A 58 -5.95 14.03 5.49
C ALA A 58 -4.72 14.29 6.37
N ASN A 59 -3.53 14.18 5.78
CA ASN A 59 -2.18 14.35 6.34
C ASN A 59 -2.07 15.25 7.59
N GLY A 60 -2.56 14.88 8.78
CA GLY A 60 -2.45 15.70 10.00
C GLY A 60 -2.91 17.17 9.88
N VAL A 61 -3.47 17.58 8.75
CA VAL A 61 -4.21 18.81 8.56
C VAL A 61 -5.63 18.40 8.84
N ALA A 62 -6.16 18.92 9.95
CA ALA A 62 -7.59 19.01 10.15
C ALA A 62 -8.22 19.25 8.79
N SER A 63 -9.15 18.39 8.37
CA SER A 63 -10.03 18.71 7.27
C SER A 63 -10.36 20.19 7.42
N GLU A 64 -9.95 21.02 6.46
CA GLU A 64 -10.54 22.34 6.36
C GLU A 64 -12.00 22.00 6.10
N GLU A 65 -12.79 22.02 7.18
CA GLU A 65 -14.23 22.05 7.10
C GLU A 65 -14.52 23.33 6.34
N VAL A 66 -14.58 23.22 5.01
CA VAL A 66 -15.14 24.25 4.17
C VAL A 66 -16.62 24.27 4.53
N LEU A 67 -16.91 25.06 5.56
CA LEU A 67 -18.23 25.56 5.87
C LEU A 67 -18.80 26.03 4.52
N ASP A 68 -19.88 25.40 4.06
CA ASP A 68 -20.57 25.70 2.79
C ASP A 68 -20.17 24.90 1.53
N SER A 69 -19.58 23.71 1.63
CA SER A 69 -19.56 22.78 0.48
C SER A 69 -19.61 21.32 0.90
N THR A 70 -20.60 20.59 0.36
CA THR A 70 -20.76 19.13 0.44
C THR A 70 -19.66 18.40 -0.36
N ALA A 71 -18.41 18.82 -0.23
CA ALA A 71 -17.26 18.19 -0.87
C ALA A 71 -16.75 17.08 0.05
N VAL A 72 -17.23 15.86 -0.20
CA VAL A 72 -16.63 14.66 0.40
C VAL A 72 -15.22 14.53 -0.19
N VAL A 73 -14.20 14.89 0.59
CA VAL A 73 -12.81 14.68 0.19
C VAL A 73 -12.55 13.18 0.20
N ILE A 74 -12.71 12.54 -0.96
CA ILE A 74 -12.35 11.12 -1.16
C ILE A 74 -10.82 11.06 -1.23
N THR A 75 -10.19 11.06 -0.07
CA THR A 75 -8.75 10.87 0.01
C THR A 75 -8.45 9.37 -0.14
N LYS A 76 -7.51 9.01 -1.03
CA LYS A 76 -7.17 7.61 -1.31
C LYS A 76 -6.17 7.08 -0.27
N PRO A 77 -6.37 5.87 0.29
CA PRO A 77 -5.39 5.28 1.20
C PRO A 77 -4.04 5.12 0.52
N THR A 78 -2.97 5.29 1.29
CA THR A 78 -1.60 5.11 0.78
C THR A 78 -0.87 4.07 1.61
N LEU A 79 0.05 3.36 0.98
CA LEU A 79 0.89 2.37 1.62
C LEU A 79 2.34 2.69 1.34
N ARG A 80 3.15 2.68 2.40
CA ARG A 80 4.59 2.81 2.32
C ARG A 80 5.23 1.44 2.45
N LEU A 81 6.17 1.14 1.56
CA LEU A 81 6.94 -0.09 1.50
C LEU A 81 8.44 0.24 1.56
N PRO A 82 9.28 -0.66 2.07
CA PRO A 82 10.73 -0.53 1.99
C PRO A 82 11.17 -0.40 0.53
N THR A 83 12.13 0.47 0.26
CA THR A 83 12.81 0.54 -1.04
C THR A 83 13.43 -0.81 -1.41
N GLY A 84 13.27 -1.21 -2.67
CA GLY A 84 13.68 -2.53 -3.16
C GLY A 84 12.57 -3.58 -3.12
N THR A 85 11.43 -3.28 -2.48
CA THR A 85 10.23 -4.14 -2.57
C THR A 85 9.73 -4.19 -4.01
N VAL A 86 9.57 -5.40 -4.55
CA VAL A 86 8.99 -5.61 -5.88
C VAL A 86 7.47 -5.49 -5.77
N ILE A 87 6.92 -4.47 -6.40
CA ILE A 87 5.47 -4.23 -6.45
C ILE A 87 5.10 -3.57 -7.78
N ARG A 88 3.90 -3.88 -8.31
CA ARG A 88 3.43 -3.38 -9.61
C ARG A 88 1.99 -2.87 -9.48
N ALA A 89 1.58 -2.00 -10.39
CA ALA A 89 0.22 -1.44 -10.41
C ALA A 89 -0.90 -2.49 -10.53
N SER A 90 -0.63 -3.65 -11.12
CA SER A 90 -1.62 -4.74 -11.26
C SER A 90 -1.73 -5.64 -10.02
N TRP A 91 -0.90 -5.42 -9.00
CA TRP A 91 -0.88 -6.23 -7.79
C TRP A 91 -1.94 -5.76 -6.80
N ARG A 92 -2.28 -6.66 -5.87
CA ARG A 92 -3.09 -6.33 -4.70
C ARG A 92 -2.24 -6.36 -3.45
N VAL A 93 -2.70 -5.63 -2.43
CA VAL A 93 -2.10 -5.68 -1.11
C VAL A 93 -3.15 -6.12 -0.10
N ARG A 94 -2.77 -7.06 0.76
CA ARG A 94 -3.58 -7.50 1.89
C ARG A 94 -2.89 -7.15 3.20
N ILE A 95 -3.49 -6.29 4.00
CA ILE A 95 -2.99 -5.90 5.31
C ILE A 95 -3.44 -6.92 6.33
N THR A 96 -2.47 -7.53 7.01
CA THR A 96 -2.72 -8.60 7.99
C THR A 96 -2.47 -8.14 9.42
N HIS A 97 -1.54 -7.21 9.63
CA HIS A 97 -1.26 -6.63 10.93
C HIS A 97 -1.26 -5.11 10.86
N ARG A 98 -1.77 -4.47 11.91
CA ARG A 98 -1.64 -3.03 12.12
C ARG A 98 -1.03 -2.73 13.48
N ASN A 99 -0.04 -1.85 13.53
CA ASN A 99 0.70 -1.48 14.74
C ASN A 99 1.18 -2.69 15.55
N GLY A 100 1.61 -3.76 14.88
CA GLY A 100 2.06 -5.01 15.49
C GLY A 100 0.94 -5.92 16.00
N GLN A 101 -0.33 -5.60 15.76
CA GLN A 101 -1.49 -6.43 16.12
C GLN A 101 -2.09 -7.09 14.88
N ALA A 102 -2.36 -8.39 14.96
CA ALA A 102 -3.05 -9.11 13.89
C ALA A 102 -4.50 -8.60 13.75
N LEU A 103 -4.91 -8.33 12.53
CA LEU A 103 -6.30 -8.00 12.23
C LEU A 103 -7.13 -9.29 12.17
N THR A 104 -8.29 -9.29 12.83
CA THR A 104 -9.25 -10.40 12.76
C THR A 104 -9.76 -10.64 11.33
N SER A 105 -9.89 -9.56 10.56
CA SER A 105 -10.20 -9.61 9.13
C SER A 105 -9.13 -8.84 8.35
N PRO A 106 -8.36 -9.51 7.48
CA PRO A 106 -7.39 -8.82 6.64
C PRO A 106 -8.06 -7.83 5.69
N LEU A 107 -7.47 -6.64 5.53
CA LEU A 107 -7.97 -5.63 4.61
C LEU A 107 -7.30 -5.81 3.24
N ALA A 108 -8.08 -6.03 2.18
CA ALA A 108 -7.58 -6.14 0.82
C ALA A 108 -7.79 -4.85 0.04
N PHE A 109 -6.76 -4.43 -0.70
CA PHE A 109 -6.76 -3.24 -1.53
C PHE A 109 -6.17 -3.54 -2.91
N ASP A 110 -6.74 -2.90 -3.94
CA ASP A 110 -6.16 -2.80 -5.26
C ASP A 110 -5.14 -1.67 -5.28
N ILE A 111 -4.02 -1.85 -5.98
CA ILE A 111 -3.06 -0.77 -6.21
C ILE A 111 -3.58 0.09 -7.35
N VAL A 112 -3.56 1.40 -7.15
CA VAL A 112 -4.00 2.37 -8.16
C VAL A 112 -2.81 3.23 -8.55
N GLY A 113 -2.60 3.33 -9.86
CA GLY A 113 -1.45 4.05 -10.41
C GLY A 113 -0.13 3.29 -10.20
N ASP A 114 0.96 3.97 -10.55
CA ASP A 114 2.29 3.39 -10.52
C ASP A 114 2.98 3.59 -9.16
N PRO A 115 3.67 2.57 -8.63
CA PRO A 115 4.51 2.72 -7.44
C PRO A 115 5.55 3.83 -7.63
N SER A 116 5.59 4.78 -6.70
CA SER A 116 6.53 5.89 -6.73
C SER A 116 7.59 5.72 -5.64
N THR A 117 8.85 5.98 -5.95
CA THR A 117 9.91 5.99 -4.94
C THR A 117 10.07 7.40 -4.40
N VAL A 118 9.82 7.59 -3.11
CA VAL A 118 9.92 8.89 -2.41
C VAL A 118 10.92 8.75 -1.28
N GLY A 119 12.14 9.26 -1.49
CA GLY A 119 13.23 9.17 -0.51
C GLY A 119 13.67 7.73 -0.26
N THR A 120 13.45 7.23 0.96
CA THR A 120 13.83 5.88 1.41
C THR A 120 12.67 4.87 1.39
N ALA A 121 11.52 5.24 0.81
CA ALA A 121 10.34 4.38 0.74
C ALA A 121 9.71 4.35 -0.65
N ILE A 122 9.02 3.25 -0.96
CA ILE A 122 8.11 3.15 -2.10
C ILE A 122 6.70 3.48 -1.58
N VAL A 123 6.02 4.42 -2.23
CA VAL A 123 4.64 4.82 -1.91
C VAL A 123 3.72 4.38 -3.04
N VAL A 124 2.66 3.65 -2.67
CA VAL A 124 1.59 3.24 -3.58
C VAL A 124 0.26 3.83 -3.11
N GLU A 125 -0.56 4.27 -4.07
CA GLU A 125 -1.96 4.59 -3.80
C GLU A 125 -2.79 3.30 -3.83
N LEU A 126 -3.78 3.23 -2.96
CA LEU A 126 -4.65 2.09 -2.80
C LEU A 126 -6.10 2.49 -3.08
N ALA A 127 -6.87 1.56 -3.63
CA ALA A 127 -8.32 1.60 -3.66
C ALA A 127 -8.89 0.36 -2.97
N THR A 128 -10.06 0.50 -2.36
CA THR A 128 -10.81 -0.65 -1.85
C THR A 128 -11.14 -1.58 -3.00
N VAL A 129 -10.99 -2.89 -2.78
CA VAL A 129 -11.38 -3.89 -3.78
C VAL A 129 -12.90 -3.80 -3.94
N THR A 130 -13.36 -3.20 -5.04
CA THR A 130 -14.79 -3.00 -5.32
C THR A 130 -15.45 -4.19 -6.03
N ARG A 131 -14.71 -5.29 -6.21
CA ARG A 131 -15.16 -6.43 -7.03
C ARG A 131 -15.03 -7.77 -6.29
N GLU A 132 -16.05 -8.09 -5.51
CA GLU A 132 -16.53 -9.47 -5.40
C GLU A 132 -17.27 -9.78 -6.72
N GLU A 133 -16.56 -10.28 -7.73
CA GLU A 133 -17.22 -11.05 -8.78
C GLU A 133 -17.16 -12.52 -8.38
N VAL A 134 -18.27 -12.97 -7.80
CA VAL A 134 -18.67 -14.37 -7.63
C VAL A 134 -19.04 -14.96 -8.99
#